data_AF-A0AAV8WV06-F1
#
_entry.id   AF-A0AAV8WV06-F1
#
_cell.length_a   1.000
_cell.length_b   1.000
_cell.length_c   1.000
_cell.angle_alpha   90.00
_cell.angle_beta   90.00
_cell.angle_gamma   90.00
#
_symmetry.space_group_name_H-M   'P 1'
#
loop_
_entity.id
_entity.type
_entity.pdbx_description
1 polymer ?
#
loop_
_entity_poly.entity_id
_entity_poly.type
_entity_poly.pdbx_seq_one_letter_code
_entity_poly.pdbx_strand_id
1 'polypeptide(L)'
;MSDFPMNEKELTKKRKRCPEKWKSNIRKRKRDQGEEYISSRNRIMPPKSIKILKDCTNCIYKCSTIITNDEQKQVFNDYYSLDKLAKKSLLLQIVNYVSLQEKGKVKIVKIQRKRRPFGIYLKLKNEKFKFAKHSSFQLLM
;
A
#
# COMPACT_ATOMS: atom_id res chain seq x y z
N MET A 1 53.07 -2.63 22.79
CA MET A 1 52.66 -1.81 21.63
C MET A 1 51.24 -2.20 21.26
N SER A 2 50.28 -1.30 21.40
CA SER A 2 48.90 -1.53 20.94
C SER A 2 48.51 -0.38 20.02
N ASP A 3 48.43 -0.70 18.73
CA ASP A 3 48.04 0.23 17.68
C ASP A 3 46.56 0.61 17.84
N PHE A 4 46.31 1.90 18.08
CA PHE A 4 44.98 2.48 17.99
C PHE A 4 44.72 2.92 16.54
N PRO A 5 43.63 2.48 15.89
CA PRO A 5 43.34 2.88 14.53
C PRO A 5 42.91 4.35 14.51
N MET A 6 43.80 5.21 14.00
CA MET A 6 43.50 6.60 13.66
C MET A 6 42.51 6.61 12.49
N ASN A 7 41.24 6.85 12.79
CA ASN A 7 40.24 7.15 11.77
C ASN A 7 40.38 8.62 11.37
N GLU A 8 41.22 8.87 10.36
CA GLU A 8 41.53 10.17 9.80
C GLU A 8 40.29 10.75 9.11
N LYS A 9 39.43 11.44 9.87
CA LYS A 9 38.32 12.20 9.30
C LYS A 9 38.86 13.54 8.83
N GLU A 10 39.07 13.67 7.52
CA GLU A 10 39.37 14.95 6.88
C GLU A 10 38.40 16.05 7.36
N LEU A 11 38.94 17.04 8.07
CA LEU A 11 38.18 18.14 8.65
C LEU A 11 37.76 19.14 7.57
N THR A 12 36.68 18.83 6.84
CA THR A 12 36.09 19.78 5.90
C THR A 12 35.24 20.84 6.63
N LYS A 13 35.43 22.14 6.32
CA LYS A 13 34.65 23.26 6.93
C LYS A 13 33.13 23.10 6.80
N LYS A 14 32.65 22.45 5.74
CA LYS A 14 31.21 22.20 5.52
C LYS A 14 30.85 20.78 5.99
N ARG A 15 29.73 20.66 6.71
CA ARG A 15 29.20 19.35 7.14
C ARG A 15 28.84 18.52 5.90
N LYS A 16 29.34 17.28 5.82
CA LYS A 16 28.94 16.32 4.78
C LYS A 16 27.44 16.03 4.92
N ARG A 17 26.70 16.11 3.80
CA ARG A 17 25.27 15.83 3.76
C ARG A 17 25.07 14.31 3.85
N CYS A 18 24.26 13.85 4.80
CA CYS A 18 23.87 12.43 4.92
C CYS A 18 22.34 12.29 4.90
N PRO A 19 21.69 12.32 3.72
CA PRO A 19 20.24 12.27 3.61
C PRO A 19 19.64 11.01 4.24
N GLU A 20 20.32 9.88 4.16
CA GLU A 20 19.86 8.61 4.74
C GLU A 20 19.67 8.67 6.26
N LYS A 21 20.49 9.47 6.93
CA LYS A 21 20.45 9.67 8.39
C LYS A 21 19.45 10.74 8.80
N TRP A 22 18.84 11.45 7.85
CA TRP A 22 17.84 12.46 8.19
C TRP A 22 16.61 11.80 8.78
N LYS A 23 16.18 12.28 9.95
CA LYS A 23 14.98 11.80 10.66
C LYS A 23 13.76 11.75 9.72
N SER A 24 13.62 12.71 8.81
CA SER A 24 12.53 12.71 7.82
C SER A 24 12.59 11.55 6.84
N ASN A 25 13.78 11.24 6.31
CA ASN A 25 13.97 10.18 5.34
C ASN A 25 13.84 8.79 5.98
N ILE A 26 14.39 8.61 7.18
CA ILE A 26 14.20 7.37 7.96
C ILE A 26 12.70 7.14 8.21
N ARG A 27 11.97 8.16 8.69
CA ARG A 27 10.51 8.08 8.91
C ARG A 27 9.75 7.78 7.64
N LYS A 28 10.12 8.39 6.52
CA LYS A 28 9.50 8.16 5.21
C LYS A 28 9.71 6.71 4.78
N ARG A 29 10.95 6.21 4.82
CA ARG A 29 11.30 4.83 4.45
C ARG A 29 10.52 3.81 5.28
N LYS A 30 10.56 3.93 6.61
CA LYS A 30 9.80 3.05 7.52
C LYS A 30 8.31 3.06 7.23
N ARG A 31 7.72 4.24 7.02
CA ARG A 31 6.30 4.38 6.66
C ARG A 31 5.98 3.73 5.31
N ASP A 32 6.84 3.95 4.31
CA ASP A 32 6.66 3.38 2.99
C ASP A 32 6.74 1.84 3.05
N GLN A 33 7.63 1.28 3.89
CA GLN A 33 7.75 -0.16 4.18
C GLN A 33 6.66 -0.71 5.11
N GLY A 34 5.80 0.14 5.69
CA GLY A 34 4.78 -0.30 6.64
C GLY A 34 5.33 -0.70 8.01
N GLU A 35 6.55 -0.31 8.35
CA GLU A 35 7.18 -0.60 9.64
C GLU A 35 6.75 0.38 10.73
N GLU A 36 7.04 0.01 11.99
CA GLU A 36 6.90 0.92 13.11
C GLU A 36 7.85 2.12 13.00
N TYR A 37 7.32 3.31 13.20
CA TYR A 37 8.11 4.54 13.20
C TYR A 37 7.65 5.56 14.22
N ILE A 38 8.58 6.42 14.65
CA ILE A 38 8.28 7.54 15.53
C ILE A 38 7.85 8.73 14.66
N SER A 39 6.69 9.31 14.95
CA SER A 39 6.18 10.50 14.27
C SER A 39 6.97 11.77 14.64
N SER A 40 6.75 12.88 13.93
CA SER A 40 7.38 14.17 14.28
C SER A 40 6.97 14.70 15.66
N ARG A 41 5.84 14.21 16.21
CA ARG A 41 5.35 14.53 17.56
C ARG A 41 5.78 13.49 18.60
N ASN A 42 6.83 12.72 18.31
CA ASN A 42 7.35 11.64 19.15
C ASN A 42 6.34 10.53 19.52
N ARG A 43 5.23 10.40 18.79
CA ARG A 43 4.30 9.26 18.95
C ARG A 43 4.78 8.05 18.16
N ILE A 44 4.73 6.86 18.77
CA ILE A 44 5.00 5.58 18.10
C ILE A 44 3.81 5.26 17.19
N MET A 45 4.08 5.03 15.92
CA MET A 45 3.10 4.61 14.92
C MET A 45 3.30 3.12 14.69
N PRO A 46 2.30 2.26 14.96
CA PRO A 46 2.44 0.81 14.87
C PRO A 46 2.71 0.37 13.42
N PRO A 47 3.31 -0.83 13.24
CA PRO A 47 3.48 -1.40 11.91
C PRO A 47 2.12 -1.65 11.25
N LYS A 48 2.13 -1.66 9.92
CA LYS A 48 0.97 -2.07 9.13
C LYS A 48 0.74 -3.55 9.33
N SER A 49 -0.53 -3.93 9.39
CA SER A 49 -0.96 -5.32 9.52
C SER A 49 -2.23 -5.53 8.70
N ILE A 50 -2.46 -6.79 8.33
CA ILE A 50 -3.68 -7.20 7.66
C ILE A 50 -4.84 -7.06 8.65
N LYS A 51 -5.81 -6.22 8.32
CA LYS A 51 -7.02 -6.03 9.13
C LYS A 51 -8.19 -6.74 8.46
N ILE A 52 -8.72 -7.76 9.11
CA ILE A 52 -9.94 -8.44 8.69
C ILE A 52 -11.11 -7.60 9.22
N LEU A 53 -11.72 -6.80 8.34
CA LEU A 53 -12.76 -5.84 8.73
C LEU A 53 -14.16 -6.46 8.77
N LYS A 54 -14.36 -7.53 8.00
CA LYS A 54 -15.62 -8.28 7.91
C LYS A 54 -15.33 -9.73 7.60
N ASP A 55 -16.00 -10.62 8.32
CA ASP A 55 -16.02 -12.04 8.00
C ASP A 55 -16.71 -12.24 6.65
N CYS A 56 -15.93 -12.62 5.65
CA CYS A 56 -16.41 -12.79 4.28
C CYS A 56 -16.97 -14.19 4.03
N THR A 57 -17.36 -14.93 5.08
CA THR A 57 -17.90 -16.29 5.00
C THR A 57 -19.12 -16.38 4.09
N ASN A 58 -20.04 -15.40 4.20
CA ASN A 58 -21.24 -15.30 3.36
C ASN A 58 -21.14 -14.20 2.30
N CYS A 59 -19.93 -13.88 1.82
CA CYS A 59 -19.75 -12.84 0.83
C CYS A 59 -20.22 -13.29 -0.56
N ILE A 60 -21.02 -12.46 -1.25
CA ILE A 60 -21.46 -12.66 -2.64
C ILE A 60 -20.27 -12.90 -3.57
N TYR A 61 -19.13 -12.29 -3.26
CA TYR A 61 -17.90 -12.36 -4.05
C TYR A 61 -16.99 -13.53 -3.65
N LYS A 62 -17.41 -14.36 -2.67
CA LYS A 62 -16.68 -15.56 -2.21
C LYS A 62 -15.19 -15.30 -1.93
N CYS A 63 -14.86 -14.13 -1.38
CA CYS A 63 -13.47 -13.68 -1.21
C CYS A 63 -12.60 -14.68 -0.43
N SER A 64 -13.17 -15.32 0.60
CA SER A 64 -12.48 -16.30 1.44
C SER A 64 -12.20 -17.64 0.76
N THR A 65 -12.95 -17.98 -0.30
CA THR A 65 -12.67 -19.20 -1.08
C THR A 65 -11.68 -18.95 -2.20
N ILE A 66 -11.52 -17.69 -2.62
CA ILE A 66 -10.63 -17.31 -3.73
C ILE A 66 -9.21 -17.05 -3.24
N ILE A 67 -9.05 -16.43 -2.05
CA ILE A 67 -7.74 -16.11 -1.49
C ILE A 67 -7.65 -16.65 -0.07
N THR A 68 -6.66 -17.51 0.15
CA THR A 68 -6.32 -18.03 1.48
C THR A 68 -5.64 -16.97 2.35
N ASN A 69 -5.66 -17.16 3.67
CA ASN A 69 -5.02 -16.22 4.59
C ASN A 69 -3.50 -16.12 4.36
N ASP A 70 -2.86 -17.18 3.88
CA ASP A 70 -1.42 -17.20 3.63
C ASP A 70 -1.07 -16.49 2.32
N GLU A 71 -1.88 -16.65 1.26
CA GLU A 71 -1.76 -15.83 0.05
C GLU A 71 -1.97 -14.34 0.36
N GLN A 72 -2.88 -14.00 1.28
CA GLN A 72 -3.06 -12.61 1.72
C GLN A 72 -1.81 -12.07 2.43
N LYS A 73 -1.19 -12.86 3.32
CA LYS A 73 0.08 -12.51 3.98
C LYS A 73 1.21 -12.33 2.98
N GLN A 74 1.29 -13.21 1.99
CA GLN A 74 2.31 -13.12 0.95
C GLN A 74 2.12 -11.83 0.14
N VAL A 75 0.92 -11.56 -0.36
CA VAL A 75 0.62 -10.33 -1.11
C VAL A 75 0.90 -9.08 -0.27
N PHE A 76 0.59 -9.12 1.03
CA PHE A 76 0.89 -8.02 1.95
C PHE A 76 2.39 -7.77 2.06
N ASN A 77 3.18 -8.82 2.33
CA ASN A 77 4.64 -8.71 2.48
C ASN A 77 5.28 -8.25 1.17
N ASP A 78 4.88 -8.85 0.04
CA ASP A 78 5.34 -8.49 -1.29
C ASP A 78 5.05 -7.02 -1.55
N TYR A 79 3.82 -6.55 -1.32
CA TYR A 79 3.45 -5.16 -1.51
C TYR A 79 4.28 -4.20 -0.64
N TYR A 80 4.50 -4.53 0.63
CA TYR A 80 5.24 -3.64 1.53
C TYR A 80 6.75 -3.62 1.26
N SER A 81 7.30 -4.68 0.68
CA SER A 81 8.69 -4.75 0.20
C SER A 81 8.99 -3.88 -1.03
N LEU A 82 7.96 -3.52 -1.81
CA LEU A 82 8.13 -2.74 -3.05
C LEU A 82 8.51 -1.28 -2.79
N ASP A 83 9.14 -0.66 -3.79
CA ASP A 83 9.32 0.79 -3.84
C ASP A 83 8.03 1.54 -4.17
N LYS A 84 7.96 2.83 -3.79
CA LYS A 84 6.78 3.67 -4.00
C LYS A 84 6.26 3.67 -5.45
N LEU A 85 7.16 3.70 -6.44
CA LEU A 85 6.77 3.69 -7.85
C LEU A 85 6.19 2.32 -8.25
N ALA A 86 6.82 1.24 -7.81
CA ALA A 86 6.35 -0.13 -8.05
C ALA A 86 4.98 -0.36 -7.39
N LYS A 87 4.77 0.11 -6.15
CA LYS A 87 3.46 0.08 -5.49
C LYS A 87 2.39 0.80 -6.30
N LYS A 88 2.71 1.98 -6.83
CA LYS A 88 1.77 2.76 -7.68
C LYS A 88 1.46 2.00 -8.97
N SER A 89 2.47 1.45 -9.64
CA SER A 89 2.29 0.66 -10.87
C SER A 89 1.39 -0.56 -10.62
N LEU A 90 1.69 -1.34 -9.58
CA LEU A 90 0.91 -2.50 -9.18
C LEU A 90 -0.55 -2.14 -8.88
N LEU A 91 -0.79 -1.05 -8.15
CA LEU A 91 -2.15 -0.56 -7.89
C LEU A 91 -2.91 -0.21 -9.17
N LEU A 92 -2.25 0.45 -10.12
CA LEU A 92 -2.87 0.82 -11.40
C LEU A 92 -3.16 -0.41 -12.28
N GLN A 93 -2.31 -1.44 -12.23
CA GLN A 93 -2.54 -2.69 -12.95
C GLN A 93 -3.71 -3.50 -12.37
N ILE A 94 -3.88 -3.48 -11.05
CA ILE A 94 -4.95 -4.20 -10.36
C ILE A 94 -6.29 -3.47 -10.51
N VAL A 95 -6.32 -2.15 -10.36
CA VAL A 95 -7.56 -1.37 -10.43
C VAL A 95 -7.98 -1.19 -11.89
N ASN A 96 -8.81 -2.10 -12.40
CA ASN A 96 -9.48 -1.89 -13.68
C ASN A 96 -10.55 -0.78 -13.55
N TYR A 97 -10.38 0.30 -14.31
CA TYR A 97 -11.46 1.27 -14.53
C TYR A 97 -12.43 0.69 -15.55
N VAL A 98 -13.65 0.33 -15.12
CA VAL A 98 -14.75 0.09 -16.06
C VAL A 98 -15.35 1.44 -16.40
N SER A 99 -15.23 1.89 -17.66
CA SER A 99 -15.99 3.01 -18.17
C SER A 99 -17.48 2.66 -18.12
N LEU A 100 -18.30 3.55 -17.55
CA LEU A 100 -19.75 3.42 -17.66
C LEU A 100 -20.10 3.65 -19.13
N GLN A 101 -20.42 2.60 -19.88
CA GLN A 101 -21.10 2.78 -21.16
C GLN A 101 -22.53 3.17 -20.86
N GLU A 102 -22.88 4.42 -21.18
CA GLU A 102 -24.24 4.94 -21.07
C GLU A 102 -25.17 4.08 -21.93
N LYS A 103 -25.93 3.18 -21.31
CA LYS A 103 -27.03 2.51 -22.00
C LYS A 103 -28.20 3.48 -22.11
N GLY A 104 -28.28 4.17 -23.24
CA GLY A 104 -29.52 4.77 -23.75
C GLY A 104 -29.80 6.22 -23.32
N LYS A 105 -30.10 7.02 -24.36
CA LYS A 105 -30.68 8.38 -24.42
C LYS A 105 -30.64 9.24 -23.16
N VAL A 106 -29.80 10.27 -23.24
CA VAL A 106 -29.67 11.42 -22.33
C VAL A 106 -31.04 11.95 -21.88
N LYS A 107 -31.35 11.78 -20.59
CA LYS A 107 -32.19 12.73 -19.84
C LYS A 107 -31.28 13.47 -18.87
N ILE A 108 -31.12 14.77 -19.08
CA ILE A 108 -30.42 15.66 -18.15
C ILE A 108 -31.29 15.77 -16.88
N VAL A 109 -31.12 14.81 -15.97
CA VAL A 109 -31.65 14.91 -14.61
C VAL A 109 -30.55 15.51 -13.75
N LYS A 110 -30.88 16.59 -13.02
CA LYS A 110 -29.96 17.30 -12.11
C LYS A 110 -29.08 16.31 -11.35
N ILE A 111 -27.77 16.49 -11.46
CA ILE A 111 -26.72 15.63 -10.90
C ILE A 111 -26.90 15.53 -9.39
N GLN A 112 -27.57 14.47 -8.94
CA GLN A 112 -27.62 14.07 -7.55
C GLN A 112 -26.37 13.23 -7.26
N ARG A 113 -25.36 13.89 -6.67
CA ARG A 113 -24.17 13.37 -5.97
C ARG A 113 -23.67 11.97 -6.38
N LYS A 114 -22.51 11.93 -7.06
CA LYS A 114 -21.53 10.82 -7.18
C LYS A 114 -21.97 9.51 -6.50
N ARG A 115 -22.74 8.68 -7.22
CA ARG A 115 -22.98 7.30 -6.82
C ARG A 115 -21.68 6.50 -7.02
N ARG A 116 -21.10 5.99 -5.93
CA ARG A 116 -20.03 4.99 -5.93
C ARG A 116 -20.62 3.67 -5.39
N PRO A 117 -20.10 2.45 -5.71
CA PRO A 117 -18.73 2.23 -6.17
C PRO A 117 -18.47 1.13 -7.22
N PHE A 118 -17.37 1.33 -7.96
CA PHE A 118 -16.62 0.35 -8.76
C PHE A 118 -16.30 -0.96 -7.99
N GLY A 119 -16.37 -2.10 -8.69
CA GLY A 119 -15.83 -3.39 -8.22
C GLY A 119 -14.31 -3.45 -8.42
N ILE A 120 -13.59 -4.02 -7.45
CA ILE A 120 -12.13 -4.23 -7.56
C ILE A 120 -11.91 -5.60 -8.18
N TYR A 121 -10.99 -5.67 -9.15
CA TYR A 121 -10.64 -6.91 -9.81
C TYR A 121 -9.19 -7.25 -9.47
N LEU A 122 -8.93 -8.44 -8.95
CA LEU A 122 -7.56 -8.95 -8.80
C LEU A 122 -7.32 -9.99 -9.87
N LYS A 123 -6.14 -9.93 -10.50
CA LYS A 123 -5.69 -10.97 -11.43
C LYS A 123 -4.92 -12.00 -10.61
N LEU A 124 -5.48 -13.19 -10.43
CA LEU A 124 -4.86 -14.32 -9.72
C LEU A 124 -4.71 -15.46 -10.71
N LYS A 125 -3.52 -16.07 -10.81
CA LYS A 125 -3.27 -17.24 -11.68
C LYS A 125 -3.75 -17.03 -13.13
N ASN A 126 -3.52 -15.83 -13.69
CA ASN A 126 -3.98 -15.37 -15.00
C ASN A 126 -5.50 -15.15 -15.19
N GLU A 127 -6.33 -15.43 -14.19
CA GLU A 127 -7.77 -15.21 -14.20
C GLU A 127 -8.16 -13.93 -13.42
N LYS A 128 -9.23 -13.26 -13.84
CA LYS A 128 -9.70 -12.01 -13.22
C LYS A 128 -10.87 -12.29 -12.27
N PHE A 129 -10.69 -12.02 -10.99
CA PHE A 129 -11.71 -12.21 -9.95
C PHE A 129 -12.19 -10.87 -9.40
N LYS A 130 -13.49 -10.75 -9.14
CA LYS A 130 -14.12 -9.55 -8.57
C LYS A 130 -14.23 -9.67 -7.05
N PHE A 131 -13.81 -8.63 -6.34
CA PHE A 131 -13.78 -8.61 -4.87
C PHE A 131 -14.61 -7.49 -4.26
N ALA A 132 -15.13 -7.76 -3.06
CA ALA A 132 -15.81 -6.76 -2.26
C ALA A 132 -14.84 -5.68 -1.78
N LYS A 133 -15.29 -4.42 -1.74
CA LYS A 133 -14.47 -3.27 -1.31
C LYS A 133 -13.86 -3.40 0.09
N HIS A 134 -14.54 -4.10 0.99
CA HIS A 134 -14.05 -4.33 2.35
C HIS A 134 -13.05 -5.49 2.45
N SER A 135 -12.95 -6.34 1.41
CA SER A 135 -12.07 -7.51 1.41
C SER A 135 -10.70 -7.24 0.78
N SER A 136 -10.62 -6.34 -0.21
CA SER A 136 -9.42 -6.16 -1.03
C SER A 136 -8.68 -4.83 -0.82
N PHE A 137 -9.26 -3.85 -0.11
CA PHE A 137 -8.67 -2.51 0.02
C PHE A 137 -8.15 -2.13 1.40
N GLN A 138 -8.02 -3.10 2.32
CA GLN A 138 -7.23 -2.91 3.53
C GLN A 138 -5.84 -3.56 3.48
N LEU A 139 -5.54 -4.31 2.43
CA LEU A 139 -4.19 -4.82 2.12
C LEU A 139 -3.23 -3.73 1.62
N LEU A 140 -3.73 -2.52 1.33
CA LEU A 140 -3.00 -1.50 0.55
C LEU A 140 -3.07 -0.07 1.13
N MET A 141 -3.66 0.14 2.32
CA MET A 141 -3.78 1.45 2.99
C MET A 141 -3.33 1.47 4.45
#